data_AF-A0A7S2PVX7-F1
#
_entry.id   AF-A0A7S2PVX7-F1
#
_cell.length_a   1.000
_cell.length_b   1.000
_cell.length_c   1.000
_cell.angle_alpha   90.00
_cell.angle_beta   90.00
_cell.angle_gamma   90.00
#
_symmetry.space_group_name_H-M   'P 1'
#
loop_
_entity.id
_entity.type
_entity.pdbx_description
1 polymer ?
#
loop_
_entity_poly.entity_id
_entity_poly.type
_entity_poly.pdbx_seq_one_letter_code
_entity_poly.pdbx_strand_id
1 'polypeptide(L)'
;MRAGALRGELGAASSVESMVALAPPGERVGEGARAGHIRHVLGLCLDVDAAVPGAKPLLRSCKPKPTAWEQKFRHHRDSGAIVNAKGLCLDDSVPWGCYTYKEGEGGAWCKDRARNGDGTGGSEYRYAAGDGTCGVCWCCHRKA
;
A
#
# COMPACT_ATOMS: atom_id res chain seq x y z
N MET A 1 -43.01 18.29 21.51
CA MET A 1 -41.80 18.56 20.71
C MET A 1 -40.57 18.35 21.57
N ARG A 2 -39.81 17.28 21.35
CA ARG A 2 -38.34 17.19 21.52
C ARG A 2 -37.89 15.81 21.04
N ALA A 3 -36.80 15.83 20.28
CA ALA A 3 -36.27 14.75 19.46
C ALA A 3 -35.07 14.04 20.11
N GLY A 4 -34.74 12.87 19.55
CA GLY A 4 -33.38 12.28 19.52
C GLY A 4 -33.05 11.35 20.69
N ALA A 5 -32.24 10.31 20.54
CA ALA A 5 -31.60 9.66 19.40
C ALA A 5 -31.02 8.33 19.97
N LEU A 6 -31.12 7.25 19.21
CA LEU A 6 -30.49 5.96 19.53
C LEU A 6 -28.96 6.09 19.41
N ARG A 7 -28.23 5.82 20.50
CA ARG A 7 -26.77 5.63 20.46
C ARG A 7 -26.48 4.13 20.35
N GLY A 8 -26.05 3.71 19.17
CA GLY A 8 -25.33 2.44 18.97
C GLY A 8 -23.84 2.68 19.21
N GLU A 9 -23.25 1.93 20.13
CA GLU A 9 -21.82 1.93 20.38
C GLU A 9 -21.14 1.04 19.33
N LEU A 10 -20.40 1.66 18.41
CA LEU A 10 -19.55 0.97 17.44
C LEU A 10 -18.18 0.71 18.07
N GLY A 11 -17.76 -0.56 17.97
CA GLY A 11 -16.53 -1.09 18.53
C GLY A 11 -15.26 -0.36 18.05
N ALA A 12 -14.30 -0.29 18.96
CA ALA A 12 -12.96 0.18 18.70
C ALA A 12 -12.21 -0.78 17.76
N ALA A 13 -12.05 -0.38 16.50
CA ALA A 13 -11.02 -0.92 15.63
C ALA A 13 -9.81 0.03 15.69
N SER A 14 -8.81 -0.35 16.47
CA SER A 14 -7.49 0.26 16.46
C SER A 14 -6.73 -0.22 15.21
N SER A 15 -6.76 0.57 14.14
CA SER A 15 -5.81 0.47 13.03
C SER A 15 -5.11 1.81 12.86
N VAL A 16 -3.90 1.90 13.39
CA VAL A 16 -3.00 3.03 13.24
C VAL A 16 -2.32 2.92 11.88
N GLU A 17 -3.03 3.12 10.77
CA GLU A 17 -2.39 3.12 9.43
C GLU A 17 -3.27 3.80 8.37
N SER A 18 -3.34 5.12 8.41
CA SER A 18 -3.71 5.95 7.25
C SER A 18 -3.24 7.37 7.50
N MET A 19 -1.93 7.59 7.39
CA MET A 19 -1.37 8.93 7.30
C MET A 19 -1.23 9.33 5.83
N VAL A 20 -2.35 9.62 5.17
CA VAL A 20 -2.34 10.47 3.98
C VAL A 20 -2.46 11.91 4.49
N ALA A 21 -1.34 12.61 4.58
CA ALA A 21 -1.33 14.03 4.88
C ALA A 21 -1.96 14.79 3.69
N LEU A 22 -3.20 15.25 3.86
CA LEU A 22 -3.80 16.29 3.03
C LEU A 22 -2.97 17.56 3.22
N ALA A 23 -2.50 18.14 2.11
CA ALA A 23 -1.83 19.45 2.13
C ALA A 23 -2.76 20.52 2.77
N PRO A 24 -2.21 21.56 3.42
CA PRO A 24 -3.02 22.63 3.99
C PRO A 24 -3.88 23.33 2.92
N PRO A 25 -5.07 23.84 3.29
CA PRO A 25 -5.98 24.50 2.35
C PRO A 25 -5.34 25.78 1.81
N GLY A 26 -4.94 25.78 0.54
CA GLY A 26 -4.45 26.98 -0.14
C GLY A 26 -3.42 26.76 -1.25
N GLU A 27 -2.75 25.60 -1.31
CA GLU A 27 -1.74 25.36 -2.35
C GLU A 27 -2.36 24.62 -3.54
N ARG A 28 -2.65 25.37 -4.61
CA ARG A 28 -3.09 24.79 -5.89
C ARG A 28 -1.95 23.95 -6.44
N VAL A 29 -2.12 22.63 -6.50
CA VAL A 29 -1.22 21.74 -7.25
C VAL A 29 -1.44 22.02 -8.74
N GLY A 30 -0.72 23.01 -9.23
CA GLY A 30 -0.73 23.42 -10.62
C GLY A 30 -0.15 22.35 -11.54
N GLU A 31 -0.75 22.28 -12.72
CA GLU A 31 -0.27 21.67 -13.96
C GLU A 31 1.27 21.73 -14.08
N GLY A 32 1.95 20.56 -14.07
CA GLY A 32 3.42 20.45 -14.12
C GLY A 32 4.12 20.15 -12.79
N ALA A 33 3.59 19.21 -12.00
CA ALA A 33 4.06 18.90 -10.64
C ALA A 33 5.57 18.59 -10.57
N ARG A 34 6.36 19.53 -10.07
CA ARG A 34 7.79 19.34 -9.79
C ARG A 34 7.92 18.25 -8.73
N ALA A 35 8.70 17.20 -9.01
CA ALA A 35 8.98 16.17 -8.01
C ALA A 35 9.52 16.80 -6.71
N GLY A 36 8.97 16.36 -5.58
CA GLY A 36 9.19 16.97 -4.28
C GLY A 36 9.23 15.95 -3.16
N HIS A 37 9.52 16.44 -1.95
CA HIS A 37 9.44 15.62 -0.76
C HIS A 37 7.98 15.40 -0.35
N ILE A 38 7.67 14.20 0.12
CA ILE A 38 6.50 13.95 0.96
C ILE A 38 7.00 14.03 2.41
N ARG A 39 6.44 14.95 3.19
CA ARG A 39 6.88 15.21 4.58
C ARG A 39 5.91 14.59 5.57
N HIS A 40 6.46 13.89 6.55
CA HIS A 40 5.75 13.40 7.72
C HIS A 40 5.56 14.52 8.75
N VAL A 41 4.55 14.41 9.62
CA VAL A 41 4.26 15.41 10.68
C VAL A 41 5.43 15.62 11.65
N LEU A 42 6.30 14.61 11.78
CA LEU A 42 7.53 14.69 12.58
C LEU A 42 8.67 15.48 11.89
N GLY A 43 8.42 16.10 10.74
CA GLY A 43 9.42 16.87 9.99
C GLY A 43 10.39 16.02 9.15
N LEU A 44 10.20 14.70 9.14
CA LEU A 44 10.97 13.75 8.30
C LEU A 44 10.41 13.68 6.88
N CYS A 45 11.22 13.21 5.94
CA CYS A 45 10.85 13.00 4.55
C CYS A 45 10.75 11.50 4.23
N LEU A 46 9.77 11.15 3.40
CA LEU A 46 9.69 9.84 2.76
C LEU A 46 10.95 9.62 1.90
N ASP A 47 11.60 8.47 2.06
CA ASP A 47 12.86 8.10 1.42
C ASP A 47 12.79 6.63 1.03
N VAL A 48 13.31 6.27 -0.16
CA VAL A 48 13.49 4.88 -0.58
C VAL A 48 14.96 4.67 -0.93
N ASP A 49 15.63 3.80 -0.20
CA ASP A 49 17.08 3.60 -0.29
C ASP A 49 17.52 2.71 -1.47
N ALA A 50 16.58 2.06 -2.16
CA ALA A 50 16.84 1.25 -3.34
C ALA A 50 15.83 1.49 -4.46
N ALA A 51 16.31 1.62 -5.70
CA ALA A 51 15.48 1.81 -6.90
C ALA A 51 14.98 0.48 -7.48
N VAL A 52 14.43 -0.40 -6.65
CA VAL A 52 13.93 -1.73 -7.06
C VAL A 52 12.51 -1.98 -6.54
N PRO A 53 11.67 -2.74 -7.27
CA PRO A 53 10.36 -3.17 -6.75
C PRO A 53 10.49 -3.88 -5.39
N GLY A 54 9.55 -3.60 -4.48
CA GLY A 54 9.56 -4.16 -3.12
C GLY A 54 10.52 -3.46 -2.14
N ALA A 55 11.27 -2.45 -2.57
CA ALA A 55 12.04 -1.60 -1.65
C ALA A 55 11.09 -0.91 -0.66
N LYS A 56 11.41 -1.02 0.63
CA LYS A 56 10.55 -0.47 1.69
C LYS A 56 10.76 1.03 1.83
N PRO A 57 9.70 1.84 1.85
CA PRO A 57 9.82 3.25 2.18
C PRO A 57 10.22 3.45 3.64
N LEU A 58 10.98 4.51 3.89
CA LEU A 58 11.50 4.89 5.21
C LEU A 58 11.19 6.37 5.46
N LEU A 59 11.20 6.76 6.73
CA LEU A 59 11.23 8.17 7.13
C LEU A 59 12.67 8.54 7.51
N ARG A 60 13.25 9.52 6.81
CA ARG A 60 14.61 10.01 7.05
C ARG A 60 14.66 11.53 7.09
N SER A 61 15.78 12.09 7.55
CA SER A 61 16.03 13.52 7.44
C SER A 61 15.94 13.96 5.97
N CYS A 62 15.30 15.11 5.75
CA CYS A 62 15.12 15.65 4.40
C CYS A 62 16.47 16.05 3.79
N LYS A 63 16.79 15.49 2.63
CA LYS A 63 18.01 15.76 1.88
C LYS A 63 17.81 16.97 0.97
N PRO A 64 18.82 17.84 0.80
CA PRO A 64 18.72 18.97 -0.12
C PRO A 64 18.61 18.50 -1.58
N LYS A 65 17.87 19.27 -2.40
CA LYS A 65 17.86 19.11 -3.86
C LYS A 65 19.24 19.52 -4.43
N PRO A 66 19.71 18.96 -5.57
CA PRO A 66 19.00 18.09 -6.51
C PRO A 66 19.35 16.59 -6.42
N THR A 67 20.31 16.17 -5.60
CA THR A 67 20.86 14.81 -5.62
C THR A 67 19.94 13.76 -4.99
N ALA A 68 18.97 14.17 -4.18
CA ALA A 68 18.06 13.29 -3.44
C ALA A 68 16.95 12.65 -4.29
N TRP A 69 17.29 11.86 -5.31
CA TRP A 69 16.26 11.14 -6.08
C TRP A 69 15.44 10.19 -5.20
N GLU A 70 16.03 9.68 -4.11
CA GLU A 70 15.40 8.78 -3.12
C GLU A 70 14.19 9.43 -2.42
N GLN A 71 14.17 10.76 -2.36
CA GLN A 71 13.14 11.55 -1.67
C GLN A 71 12.31 12.40 -2.64
N LYS A 72 12.29 12.05 -3.93
CA LYS A 72 11.51 12.73 -4.97
C LYS A 72 10.33 11.88 -5.39
N PHE A 73 9.14 12.36 -5.06
CA PHE A 73 7.87 11.76 -5.46
C PHE A 73 7.04 12.76 -6.24
N ARG A 74 6.15 12.22 -7.08
CA ARG A 74 5.13 12.98 -7.80
C ARG A 74 3.84 12.19 -7.83
N HIS A 75 2.73 12.89 -7.89
CA HIS A 75 1.44 12.30 -8.20
C HIS A 75 1.36 12.03 -9.71
N HIS A 76 1.01 10.81 -10.10
CA HIS A 76 0.79 10.42 -11.48
C HIS A 76 -0.64 10.82 -11.89
N ARG A 77 -0.76 11.69 -12.90
CA ARG A 77 -2.03 12.35 -13.25
C ARG A 77 -3.14 11.36 -13.60
N ASP A 78 -2.81 10.30 -14.34
CA ASP A 78 -3.84 9.44 -14.93
C ASP A 78 -4.29 8.31 -13.99
N SER A 79 -3.37 7.78 -13.18
CA SER A 79 -3.65 6.64 -12.30
C SER A 79 -3.85 7.04 -10.84
N GLY A 80 -3.53 8.28 -10.47
CA GLY A 80 -3.51 8.71 -9.07
C GLY A 80 -2.33 8.15 -8.24
N ALA A 81 -1.47 7.33 -8.84
CA ALA A 81 -0.36 6.70 -8.13
C ALA A 81 0.67 7.74 -7.64
N ILE A 82 1.27 7.49 -6.48
CA ILE A 82 2.46 8.22 -6.04
C ILE A 82 3.68 7.52 -6.63
N VAL A 83 4.47 8.22 -7.44
CA VAL A 83 5.58 7.63 -8.19
C VAL A 83 6.90 8.31 -7.84
N ASN A 84 7.94 7.53 -7.58
CA ASN A 84 9.26 8.06 -7.29
C ASN A 84 10.00 8.54 -8.57
N ALA A 85 11.16 9.18 -8.41
CA ALA A 85 11.98 9.66 -9.54
C ALA A 85 12.50 8.55 -10.48
N LYS A 86 12.39 7.28 -10.08
CA LYS A 86 12.79 6.10 -10.86
C LYS A 86 11.62 5.41 -11.55
N GLY A 87 10.39 5.92 -11.40
CA GLY A 87 9.21 5.36 -12.03
C GLY A 87 8.54 4.23 -11.26
N LEU A 88 8.94 3.99 -10.00
CA LEU A 88 8.30 3.01 -9.12
C LEU A 88 7.12 3.65 -8.39
N CYS A 89 6.00 2.95 -8.32
CA CYS A 89 4.84 3.34 -7.53
C CYS A 89 5.07 3.04 -6.05
N LEU A 90 4.61 3.92 -5.18
CA LEU A 90 4.37 3.60 -3.78
C LEU A 90 3.12 2.72 -3.72
N ASP A 91 3.24 1.59 -3.05
CA ASP A 91 2.19 0.58 -2.92
C ASP A 91 2.14 0.16 -1.44
N ASP A 92 0.93 0.06 -0.90
CA ASP A 92 0.68 -0.45 0.45
C ASP A 92 0.33 -1.95 0.42
N SER A 93 0.33 -2.57 -0.76
CA SER A 93 0.01 -3.99 -0.87
C SER A 93 1.02 -4.85 -0.12
N VAL A 94 0.49 -5.76 0.71
CA VAL A 94 1.29 -6.73 1.42
C VAL A 94 1.91 -7.69 0.39
N PRO A 95 3.22 -7.97 0.42
CA PRO A 95 3.83 -8.91 -0.52
C PRO A 95 3.14 -10.27 -0.51
N TRP A 96 3.08 -10.90 -1.68
CA TRP A 96 2.59 -12.28 -1.80
C TRP A 96 3.49 -13.23 -1.01
N GLY A 97 2.89 -14.03 -0.14
CA GLY A 97 3.55 -15.09 0.62
C GLY A 97 2.99 -16.47 0.26
N CYS A 98 3.76 -17.53 0.53
CA CYS A 98 3.26 -18.88 0.38
C CYS A 98 2.11 -19.17 1.35
N TYR A 99 1.00 -19.67 0.83
CA TYR A 99 -0.08 -20.18 1.66
C TYR A 99 0.24 -21.60 2.13
N THR A 100 0.08 -21.85 3.42
CA THR A 100 0.19 -23.18 4.01
C THR A 100 -1.17 -23.86 3.98
N TYR A 101 -1.31 -24.87 3.12
CA TYR A 101 -2.53 -25.67 3.06
C TYR A 101 -2.83 -26.37 4.39
N LYS A 102 -4.11 -26.34 4.78
CA LYS A 102 -4.64 -27.15 5.87
C LYS A 102 -5.10 -28.51 5.35
N GLU A 103 -5.48 -29.39 6.26
CA GLU A 103 -6.04 -30.69 5.91
C GLU A 103 -7.25 -30.53 4.97
N GLY A 104 -7.23 -31.27 3.85
CA GLY A 104 -8.25 -31.18 2.80
C GLY A 104 -8.09 -30.02 1.80
N GLU A 105 -7.14 -29.11 2.02
CA GLU A 105 -6.86 -28.02 1.09
C GLU A 105 -5.76 -28.40 0.09
N GLY A 106 -5.87 -27.90 -1.13
CA GLY A 106 -4.91 -28.16 -2.20
C GLY A 106 -5.09 -27.23 -3.39
N GLY A 107 -4.49 -27.57 -4.54
CA GLY A 107 -4.52 -26.69 -5.72
C GLY A 107 -5.93 -26.31 -6.19
N ALA A 108 -6.90 -27.22 -6.08
CA ALA A 108 -8.30 -26.94 -6.41
C ALA A 108 -8.91 -25.87 -5.46
N TRP A 109 -8.67 -26.01 -4.16
CA TRP A 109 -9.07 -25.02 -3.15
C TRP A 109 -8.44 -23.65 -3.43
N CYS A 110 -7.14 -23.60 -3.77
CA CYS A 110 -6.49 -22.32 -4.05
C CYS A 110 -7.06 -21.63 -5.29
N LYS A 111 -7.37 -22.40 -6.35
CA LYS A 111 -8.03 -21.86 -7.56
C LYS A 111 -9.43 -21.36 -7.30
N ASP A 112 -10.14 -21.95 -6.34
CA ASP A 112 -11.44 -21.45 -5.88
C ASP A 112 -11.27 -20.13 -5.12
N ARG A 113 -10.37 -20.06 -4.13
CA ARG A 113 -10.09 -18.82 -3.40
C ARG A 113 -9.55 -17.69 -4.26
N ALA A 114 -8.75 -18.00 -5.28
CA ALA A 114 -8.28 -17.01 -6.24
C ALA A 114 -9.41 -16.41 -7.10
N ARG A 115 -10.52 -17.13 -7.29
CA ARG A 115 -11.69 -16.65 -8.03
C ARG A 115 -12.74 -15.99 -7.14
N ASN A 116 -12.98 -16.59 -5.98
CA ASN A 116 -14.15 -16.31 -5.15
C ASN A 116 -13.79 -15.63 -3.81
N GLY A 117 -12.49 -15.52 -3.49
CA GLY A 117 -12.02 -15.05 -2.20
C GLY A 117 -12.26 -16.05 -1.06
N ASP A 118 -11.86 -15.66 0.14
CA ASP A 118 -12.16 -16.42 1.38
C ASP A 118 -13.52 -16.08 2.00
N GLY A 119 -14.29 -15.18 1.38
CA GLY A 119 -15.58 -14.71 1.89
C GLY A 119 -15.49 -13.70 3.04
N THR A 120 -14.28 -13.41 3.54
CA THR A 120 -14.03 -12.42 4.60
C THR A 120 -13.50 -11.10 4.04
N GLY A 121 -12.93 -11.13 2.82
CA GLY A 121 -12.27 -9.98 2.22
C GLY A 121 -10.95 -9.62 2.90
N GLY A 122 -10.46 -10.45 3.84
CA GLY A 122 -9.22 -10.20 4.56
C GLY A 122 -7.96 -10.70 3.85
N SER A 123 -8.12 -11.58 2.84
CA SER A 123 -6.99 -12.11 2.06
C SER A 123 -7.31 -12.23 0.58
N GLU A 124 -6.30 -11.93 -0.23
CA GLU A 124 -6.26 -12.27 -1.64
C GLU A 124 -5.48 -13.56 -1.84
N TYR A 125 -5.88 -14.35 -2.84
CA TYR A 125 -5.24 -15.61 -3.19
C TYR A 125 -4.87 -15.64 -4.67
N ARG A 126 -3.77 -16.29 -5.01
CA ARG A 126 -3.35 -16.54 -6.38
C ARG A 126 -2.79 -17.95 -6.52
N TYR A 127 -3.31 -18.70 -7.48
CA TYR A 127 -2.70 -19.95 -7.90
C TYR A 127 -1.53 -19.65 -8.85
N ALA A 128 -0.32 -19.60 -8.29
CA ALA A 128 0.92 -19.25 -8.99
C ALA A 128 1.59 -20.44 -9.69
N ALA A 129 1.26 -21.67 -9.29
CA ALA A 129 1.87 -22.89 -9.84
C ALA A 129 3.42 -22.88 -9.85
N GLY A 130 4.05 -22.16 -8.91
CA GLY A 130 5.51 -22.04 -8.84
C GLY A 130 6.12 -21.01 -9.81
N ASP A 131 5.34 -20.06 -10.34
CA ASP A 131 5.82 -18.97 -11.23
C ASP A 131 6.79 -17.98 -10.56
N GLY A 132 7.10 -18.16 -9.28
CA GLY A 132 7.98 -17.32 -8.49
C GLY A 132 7.29 -16.15 -7.77
N THR A 133 5.99 -15.92 -7.98
CA THR A 133 5.26 -14.78 -7.37
C THR A 133 5.43 -14.68 -5.85
N CYS A 134 5.44 -15.82 -5.15
CA CYS A 134 5.65 -15.90 -3.71
C CYS A 134 6.67 -16.98 -3.31
N GLY A 135 7.57 -17.34 -4.22
CA GLY A 135 8.49 -18.48 -4.09
C GLY A 135 8.04 -19.71 -4.87
N VAL A 136 8.42 -20.90 -4.41
CA VAL A 136 8.23 -22.18 -5.14
C VAL A 136 6.86 -22.84 -4.90
N CYS A 137 6.05 -22.30 -3.99
CA CYS A 137 4.74 -22.85 -3.68
C CYS A 137 3.72 -22.54 -4.80
N TRP A 138 2.64 -23.33 -4.83
CA TRP A 138 1.61 -23.20 -5.85
C TRP A 138 0.50 -22.22 -5.49
N CYS A 139 0.30 -21.96 -4.19
CA CYS A 139 -0.70 -21.02 -3.71
C CYS A 139 -0.02 -19.87 -3.00
N CYS A 140 -0.26 -18.67 -3.51
CA CYS A 140 0.13 -17.43 -2.86
C CYS A 140 -1.08 -16.83 -2.14
N HIS A 141 -0.84 -16.20 -1.00
CA HIS A 141 -1.81 -15.35 -0.34
C HIS A 141 -1.15 -14.06 0.14
N ARG A 142 -1.94 -13.01 0.28
CA ARG A 142 -1.55 -11.78 0.96
C ARG A 142 -2.77 -11.21 1.67
N LYS A 143 -2.54 -10.31 2.62
CA LYS A 143 -3.62 -9.52 3.20
C LYS A 143 -4.15 -8.56 2.13
N ALA A 144 -5.48 -8.48 2.02
CA ALA A 144 -6.16 -7.49 1.17
C ALA A 144 -6.20 -6.11 1.85
#